data_AF-A0A495ZEM5-F1
#
_entry.id   AF-A0A495ZEM5-F1
#
_cell.length_a   1.000
_cell.length_b   1.000
_cell.length_c   1.000
_cell.angle_alpha   90.00
_cell.angle_beta   90.00
_cell.angle_gamma   90.00
#
_symmetry.space_group_name_H-M   'P 1'
#
loop_
_entity.id
_entity.type
_entity.pdbx_description
1 polymer ?
#
loop_
_entity_poly.entity_id
_entity_poly.type
_entity_poly.pdbx_seq_one_letter_code
_entity_poly.pdbx_strand_id
1 'polypeptide(L)'
;MSQRQAAFAHFNRAANLYRQVCYAQAVECYLAGLEIDPMCVEAYADLAKAYEKLGCWNQAIESLETALRLRPGYPTALRRKERILEEKSVYDSLTDELNLALDTTDKHEPTGAVQRSIPTIEHEFFTLTGGRTIPQNVLLIVSQIIEHTYHEVGKIFECHPRYKVPVFIEDVKQMDMSQFATSAYSTTAPVEVGNRTLFSDASLPQWAVACYDNGSIRLTYRPYSDSSIGVLYAVIRHEWTHLLVNLLAQGRCPNWLDEGLAQFIARPLMNSEKMQLQQASRDKRLVPLHLLQKPFRSFPDKQRRLAYLQSYAITKYLIQQFGFAAIRDVLKHLCDGESTDVAFQEAFGKTEEEVVVTSNVEHCISL
;
A
#
# COMPACT_ATOMS: atom_id res chain seq x y z
N MET A 1 3.99 34.44 -26.93
CA MET A 1 3.42 33.08 -26.75
C MET A 1 1.92 33.21 -26.62
N SER A 2 1.12 32.38 -27.27
CA SER A 2 -0.34 32.40 -27.06
C SER A 2 -0.67 31.86 -25.66
N GLN A 3 -1.80 32.28 -25.07
CA GLN A 3 -2.24 31.78 -23.76
C GLN A 3 -2.32 30.24 -23.73
N ARG A 4 -2.74 29.62 -24.84
CA ARG A 4 -2.72 28.15 -25.00
C ARG A 4 -1.31 27.54 -24.97
N GLN A 5 -0.31 28.19 -25.57
CA GLN A 5 1.08 27.73 -25.49
C GLN A 5 1.65 27.83 -24.07
N ALA A 6 1.25 28.87 -23.32
CA ALA A 6 1.64 29.01 -21.92
C ALA A 6 1.04 27.89 -21.06
N ALA A 7 -0.27 27.63 -21.17
CA ALA A 7 -0.94 26.51 -20.49
C ALA A 7 -0.29 25.16 -20.83
N PHE A 8 -0.01 24.92 -22.11
CA PHE A 8 0.64 23.69 -22.57
C PHE A 8 2.03 23.46 -21.96
N ALA A 9 2.81 24.53 -21.73
CA ALA A 9 4.10 24.43 -21.07
C ALA A 9 3.95 23.96 -19.61
N HIS A 10 2.94 24.47 -18.89
CA HIS A 10 2.61 24.03 -17.54
C HIS A 10 2.21 22.54 -17.50
N PHE A 11 1.35 22.09 -18.42
CA PHE A 11 0.93 20.69 -18.48
C PHE A 11 2.09 19.73 -18.79
N ASN A 12 2.99 20.10 -19.71
CA ASN A 12 4.18 19.29 -20.00
C ASN A 12 5.12 19.19 -18.80
N ARG A 13 5.32 20.30 -18.09
CA ARG A 13 6.10 20.31 -16.84
C ARG A 13 5.46 19.40 -15.79
N ALA A 14 4.15 19.48 -15.61
CA ALA A 14 3.41 18.62 -14.70
C ALA A 14 3.56 17.13 -15.06
N ALA A 15 3.44 16.77 -16.34
CA ALA A 15 3.63 15.39 -16.80
C ALA A 15 5.07 14.89 -16.60
N ASN A 16 6.08 15.75 -16.71
CA ASN A 16 7.47 15.42 -16.41
C ASN A 16 7.68 15.17 -14.92
N LEU A 17 7.18 16.06 -14.07
CA LEU A 17 7.23 15.94 -12.61
C LEU A 17 6.51 14.67 -12.14
N TYR A 18 5.36 14.36 -12.73
CA TYR A 18 4.64 13.11 -12.46
C TYR A 18 5.51 11.87 -12.75
N ARG A 19 6.24 11.86 -13.87
CA ARG A 19 7.15 10.76 -14.21
C ARG A 19 8.36 10.66 -13.28
N GLN A 20 8.75 11.77 -12.67
CA GLN A 20 9.77 11.84 -11.62
C GLN A 20 9.20 11.55 -10.22
N VAL A 21 7.91 11.20 -10.13
CA VAL A 21 7.20 10.87 -8.89
C VAL A 21 7.03 12.08 -7.94
N CYS A 22 7.27 13.29 -8.47
CA CYS A 22 7.05 14.56 -7.80
C CYS A 22 5.57 14.97 -7.91
N TYR A 23 4.66 14.18 -7.32
CA TYR A 23 3.23 14.33 -7.54
C TYR A 23 2.64 15.65 -7.03
N ALA A 24 3.08 16.15 -5.87
CA ALA A 24 2.61 17.43 -5.33
C ALA A 24 2.96 18.61 -6.26
N GLN A 25 4.20 18.67 -6.75
CA GLN A 25 4.62 19.70 -7.71
C GLN A 25 3.92 19.55 -9.07
N ALA A 26 3.60 18.32 -9.47
CA ALA A 26 2.80 18.07 -10.67
C ALA A 26 1.39 18.66 -10.52
N VAL A 27 0.74 18.49 -9.36
CA VAL A 27 -0.57 19.10 -9.06
C VAL A 27 -0.51 20.61 -9.24
N GLU A 28 0.47 21.29 -8.63
CA GLU A 28 0.62 22.75 -8.75
C GLU A 28 0.76 23.19 -10.22
N CYS A 29 1.59 22.49 -10.99
CA CYS A 29 1.77 22.80 -12.40
C CYS A 29 0.49 22.57 -13.22
N TYR A 30 -0.28 21.51 -12.92
CA TYR A 30 -1.57 21.29 -13.58
C TYR A 30 -2.57 22.40 -13.23
N LEU A 31 -2.69 22.79 -11.96
CA LEU A 31 -3.58 23.85 -11.52
C LEU A 31 -3.22 25.18 -12.20
N ALA A 32 -1.95 25.58 -12.21
CA ALA A 32 -1.47 26.79 -12.89
C ALA A 32 -1.76 26.78 -14.40
N GLY A 33 -1.66 25.62 -15.05
CA GLY A 33 -2.05 25.49 -16.45
C GLY A 33 -3.55 25.62 -16.68
N LEU A 34 -4.36 25.07 -15.77
CA LEU A 34 -5.83 25.13 -15.81
C LEU A 34 -6.40 26.52 -15.48
N GLU A 35 -5.67 27.36 -14.73
CA GLU A 35 -5.99 28.78 -14.57
C GLU A 35 -5.92 29.54 -15.91
N ILE A 36 -5.04 29.12 -16.81
CA ILE A 36 -4.84 29.74 -18.14
C ILE A 36 -5.77 29.12 -19.19
N ASP A 37 -5.92 27.79 -19.18
CA ASP A 37 -6.83 27.06 -20.07
C ASP A 37 -7.77 26.15 -19.28
N PRO A 38 -8.90 26.69 -18.78
CA PRO A 38 -9.83 25.95 -17.93
C PRO A 38 -10.67 24.92 -18.70
N MET A 39 -10.54 24.83 -20.03
CA MET A 39 -11.33 23.91 -20.86
C MET A 39 -10.56 22.65 -21.26
N CYS A 40 -9.34 22.47 -20.74
CA CYS A 40 -8.47 21.34 -21.06
C CYS A 40 -8.90 20.06 -20.30
N VAL A 41 -9.73 19.23 -20.96
CA VAL A 41 -10.27 17.97 -20.43
C VAL A 41 -9.16 17.01 -19.99
N GLU A 42 -8.11 16.88 -20.81
CA GLU A 42 -6.98 15.99 -20.57
C GLU A 42 -6.20 16.40 -19.31
N ALA A 43 -6.01 17.71 -19.08
CA ALA A 43 -5.32 18.23 -17.90
C ALA A 43 -6.08 17.92 -16.60
N TYR A 44 -7.42 18.02 -16.58
CA TYR A 44 -8.20 17.60 -15.42
C TYR A 44 -8.07 16.10 -15.12
N ALA A 45 -8.04 15.24 -16.14
CA ALA A 45 -7.87 13.80 -15.96
C ALA A 45 -6.45 13.42 -15.48
N ASP A 46 -5.42 14.16 -15.90
CA ASP A 46 -4.05 13.97 -15.44
C ASP A 46 -3.79 14.61 -14.06
N LEU A 47 -4.45 15.72 -13.74
CA LEU A 47 -4.49 16.28 -12.38
C LEU A 47 -5.10 15.27 -11.40
N ALA A 48 -6.23 14.67 -11.76
CA ALA A 48 -6.85 13.63 -10.94
C ALA A 48 -5.92 12.43 -10.71
N LYS A 49 -5.15 12.04 -11.73
CA LYS A 49 -4.14 10.99 -11.61
C LYS A 49 -3.01 11.36 -10.64
N ALA A 50 -2.65 12.64 -10.54
CA ALA A 50 -1.67 13.13 -9.57
C ALA A 50 -2.25 13.14 -8.15
N TYR A 51 -3.47 13.66 -7.96
CA TYR A 51 -4.18 13.61 -6.68
C TYR A 51 -4.37 12.17 -6.16
N GLU A 52 -4.72 11.25 -7.05
CA GLU A 52 -4.84 9.82 -6.74
C GLU A 52 -3.53 9.25 -6.15
N LYS A 53 -2.37 9.62 -6.71
CA LYS A 53 -1.07 9.16 -6.20
C LYS A 53 -0.70 9.76 -4.84
N LEU A 54 -1.30 10.89 -4.49
CA LEU A 54 -1.18 11.52 -3.18
C LEU A 54 -2.21 10.96 -2.18
N GLY A 55 -3.17 10.15 -2.61
CA GLY A 55 -4.28 9.67 -1.77
C GLY A 55 -5.40 10.70 -1.58
N CYS A 56 -5.39 11.80 -2.32
CA CYS A 56 -6.41 12.86 -2.28
C CYS A 56 -7.58 12.48 -3.19
N TRP A 57 -8.35 11.46 -2.82
CA TRP A 57 -9.38 10.88 -3.68
C TRP A 57 -10.56 11.81 -3.95
N ASN A 58 -10.95 12.64 -2.99
CA ASN A 58 -12.03 13.60 -3.15
C ASN A 58 -11.69 14.63 -4.23
N GLN A 59 -10.49 15.24 -4.17
CA GLN A 59 -10.00 16.17 -5.19
C GLN A 59 -9.81 15.49 -6.55
N ALA A 60 -9.38 14.22 -6.55
CA ALA A 60 -9.27 13.45 -7.78
C ALA A 60 -10.65 13.23 -8.45
N ILE A 61 -11.66 12.88 -7.66
CA ILE A 61 -13.04 12.69 -8.14
C ILE A 61 -13.61 14.01 -8.67
N GLU A 62 -13.45 15.12 -7.96
CA GLU A 62 -13.91 16.44 -8.41
C GLU A 62 -13.26 16.87 -9.74
N SER A 63 -11.96 16.62 -9.88
CA SER A 63 -11.23 16.87 -11.14
C SER A 63 -11.79 16.03 -12.29
N LEU A 64 -12.10 14.75 -12.04
CA LEU A 64 -12.69 13.85 -13.04
C LEU A 64 -14.12 14.25 -13.39
N GLU A 65 -14.90 14.71 -12.43
CA GLU A 65 -16.25 15.24 -12.68
C GLU A 65 -16.20 16.49 -13.54
N THR A 66 -15.23 17.37 -13.31
CA THR A 66 -15.00 18.53 -14.18
C THR A 66 -14.66 18.10 -15.61
N ALA A 67 -13.76 17.13 -15.78
CA ALA A 67 -13.45 16.57 -17.10
C ALA A 67 -14.69 15.99 -17.80
N LEU A 68 -15.57 15.30 -17.06
CA LEU A 68 -16.79 14.69 -17.58
C LEU A 68 -17.90 15.72 -17.87
N ARG A 69 -17.96 16.84 -17.14
CA ARG A 69 -18.83 17.98 -17.48
C ARG A 69 -18.41 18.62 -18.79
N LEU A 70 -17.11 18.81 -19.01
CA LEU A 70 -16.56 19.40 -20.23
C LEU A 70 -16.69 18.46 -21.44
N ARG A 71 -16.47 17.16 -21.25
CA ARG A 71 -16.64 16.13 -22.27
C ARG A 71 -17.38 14.93 -21.69
N PRO A 72 -18.73 14.91 -21.80
CA PRO A 72 -19.53 13.77 -21.41
C PRO A 72 -19.04 12.50 -22.12
N GLY A 73 -18.87 11.41 -21.38
CA GLY A 73 -18.43 10.13 -21.94
C GLY A 73 -16.92 9.99 -22.15
N TYR A 74 -16.08 10.89 -21.64
CA TYR A 74 -14.61 10.75 -21.77
C TYR A 74 -14.11 9.44 -21.11
N PRO A 75 -13.65 8.43 -21.89
CA PRO A 75 -13.46 7.07 -21.36
C PRO A 75 -12.35 6.94 -20.32
N THR A 76 -11.34 7.81 -20.38
CA THR A 76 -10.24 7.85 -19.40
C THR A 76 -10.75 8.37 -18.05
N ALA A 77 -11.60 9.38 -18.05
CA ALA A 77 -12.14 9.95 -16.83
C ALA A 77 -13.15 9.00 -16.16
N LEU A 78 -14.06 8.38 -16.94
CA LEU A 78 -15.02 7.40 -16.44
C LEU A 78 -14.31 6.23 -15.73
N ARG A 79 -13.41 5.54 -16.44
CA ARG A 79 -12.68 4.38 -15.89
C ARG A 79 -11.85 4.73 -14.66
N ARG A 80 -11.24 5.92 -14.63
CA ARG A 80 -10.45 6.36 -13.46
C ARG A 80 -11.36 6.67 -12.27
N LYS A 81 -12.50 7.35 -12.50
CA LYS A 81 -13.46 7.70 -11.45
C LYS A 81 -14.05 6.44 -10.82
N GLU A 82 -14.51 5.49 -11.64
CA GLU A 82 -15.04 4.20 -11.16
C GLU A 82 -14.04 3.47 -10.26
N ARG A 83 -12.78 3.37 -10.69
CA ARG A 83 -11.74 2.72 -9.88
C ARG A 83 -11.46 3.46 -8.57
N ILE A 84 -11.36 4.79 -8.58
CA ILE A 84 -11.11 5.57 -7.35
C ILE A 84 -12.28 5.43 -6.38
N LEU A 85 -13.53 5.44 -6.87
CA LEU A 85 -14.72 5.22 -6.04
C LEU A 85 -14.74 3.82 -5.43
N GLU A 86 -14.38 2.80 -6.19
CA GLU A 86 -14.23 1.43 -5.69
C GLU A 86 -13.14 1.34 -4.62
N GLU A 87 -11.94 1.87 -4.90
CA GLU A 87 -10.84 1.92 -3.93
C GLU A 87 -11.30 2.61 -2.64
N LYS A 88 -11.87 3.80 -2.75
CA LYS A 88 -12.39 4.56 -1.62
C LYS A 88 -13.42 3.79 -0.81
N SER A 89 -14.41 3.17 -1.47
CA SER A 89 -15.46 2.39 -0.81
C SER A 89 -14.88 1.21 -0.01
N VAL A 90 -13.85 0.55 -0.53
CA VAL A 90 -13.19 -0.55 0.20
C VAL A 90 -12.53 -0.02 1.46
N TYR A 91 -11.74 1.05 1.40
CA TYR A 91 -11.05 1.58 2.58
C TYR A 91 -11.99 2.27 3.58
N ASP A 92 -13.07 2.90 3.12
CA ASP A 92 -14.12 3.41 4.02
C ASP A 92 -14.73 2.26 4.82
N SER A 93 -15.06 1.13 4.18
CA SER A 93 -15.61 -0.04 4.88
C SER A 93 -14.69 -0.62 5.95
N LEU A 94 -13.37 -0.58 5.73
CA LEU A 94 -12.38 -0.97 6.74
C LEU A 94 -12.32 0.01 7.91
N THR A 95 -12.54 1.30 7.65
CA THR A 95 -12.64 2.31 8.69
C THR A 95 -13.89 2.07 9.55
N ASP A 96 -15.00 1.71 8.92
CA ASP A 96 -16.26 1.35 9.60
C ASP A 96 -16.10 0.07 10.44
N GLU A 97 -15.43 -0.95 9.91
CA GLU A 97 -15.14 -2.23 10.61
C GLU A 97 -14.34 -2.01 11.89
N LEU A 98 -13.35 -1.11 11.86
CA LEU A 98 -12.51 -0.81 13.01
C LEU A 98 -13.33 -0.30 14.21
N ASN A 99 -14.52 0.28 13.97
CA ASN A 99 -15.50 0.76 14.96
C ASN A 99 -14.88 1.48 16.16
N LEU A 100 -13.80 2.21 15.89
CA LEU A 100 -13.01 2.89 16.89
C LEU A 100 -13.57 4.31 17.01
N ALA A 101 -13.82 4.76 18.23
CA ALA A 101 -14.25 6.13 18.51
C ALA A 101 -13.08 7.09 18.26
N LEU A 102 -12.75 7.25 16.98
CA LEU A 102 -11.68 8.11 16.50
C LEU A 102 -12.22 9.53 16.46
N ASP A 103 -11.80 10.35 17.41
CA ASP A 103 -12.00 11.79 17.29
C ASP A 103 -11.11 12.31 16.15
N THR A 104 -11.68 12.34 14.96
CA THR A 104 -11.05 12.82 13.72
C THR A 104 -11.26 14.31 13.50
N THR A 105 -11.89 15.03 14.45
CA THR A 105 -12.22 16.45 14.30
C THR A 105 -10.99 17.35 14.27
N ASP A 106 -9.83 16.85 14.71
CA ASP A 106 -8.56 17.55 14.58
C ASP A 106 -7.89 17.24 13.24
N LYS A 107 -8.38 17.88 12.17
CA LYS A 107 -7.63 18.03 10.92
C LYS A 107 -6.43 18.94 11.19
N HIS A 108 -5.41 18.43 11.89
CA HIS A 108 -4.19 19.18 12.10
C HIS A 108 -3.46 19.34 10.77
N GLU A 109 -3.32 20.58 10.31
CA GLU A 109 -2.20 20.96 9.46
C GLU A 109 -0.92 20.53 10.20
N PRO A 110 0.04 19.85 9.55
CA PRO A 110 1.31 19.55 10.17
C PRO A 110 1.98 20.89 10.51
N THR A 111 1.81 21.32 11.75
CA THR A 111 2.60 22.42 12.28
C THR A 111 4.04 21.93 12.23
N GLY A 112 4.90 22.62 11.48
CA GLY A 112 6.33 22.29 11.36
C GLY A 112 7.12 22.41 12.68
N ALA A 113 6.43 22.36 13.82
CA ALA A 113 7.02 22.34 15.15
C ALA A 113 7.63 20.95 15.40
N VAL A 114 8.93 20.84 15.14
CA VAL A 114 9.73 19.65 15.47
C VAL A 114 9.63 19.36 16.97
N GLN A 115 9.15 18.17 17.34
CA GLN A 115 9.14 17.74 18.75
C GLN A 115 10.58 17.57 19.28
N ARG A 116 10.81 18.00 20.53
CA ARG A 116 12.14 17.94 21.18
C ARG A 116 12.59 16.51 21.51
N SER A 117 11.63 15.61 21.77
CA SER A 117 11.85 14.17 22.00
C SER A 117 11.17 13.35 20.92
N ILE A 118 11.69 12.14 20.66
CA ILE A 118 11.01 11.16 19.81
C ILE A 118 9.79 10.66 20.59
N PRO A 119 8.56 10.84 20.08
CA PRO A 119 7.37 10.36 20.77
C PRO A 119 7.30 8.83 20.70
N THR A 120 7.14 8.18 21.86
CA THR A 120 7.05 6.72 21.98
C THR A 120 5.83 6.35 22.83
N ILE A 121 5.06 5.36 22.37
CA ILE A 121 3.99 4.71 23.14
C ILE A 121 4.45 3.31 23.51
N GLU A 122 4.52 3.04 24.81
CA GLU A 122 4.75 1.71 25.37
C GLU A 122 3.40 1.01 25.58
N HIS A 123 3.17 -0.07 24.85
CA HIS A 123 1.99 -0.93 24.99
C HIS A 123 2.38 -2.29 25.57
N GLU A 124 1.40 -3.11 25.98
CA GLU A 124 1.65 -4.48 26.44
C GLU A 124 2.28 -5.34 25.35
N PHE A 125 1.80 -5.20 24.11
CA PHE A 125 2.15 -6.07 22.97
C PHE A 125 3.18 -5.46 21.98
N PHE A 126 3.40 -4.16 22.04
CA PHE A 126 4.27 -3.45 21.09
C PHE A 126 4.86 -2.19 21.70
N THR A 127 5.89 -1.66 21.04
CA THR A 127 6.43 -0.33 21.30
C THR A 127 6.30 0.47 20.00
N LEU A 128 5.52 1.55 20.01
CA LEU A 128 5.31 2.41 18.84
C LEU A 128 6.18 3.66 18.96
N THR A 129 7.11 3.84 18.04
CA THR A 129 8.01 5.00 17.98
C THR A 129 7.69 5.87 16.77
N GLY A 130 7.32 7.13 17.00
CA GLY A 130 6.99 8.10 15.97
C GLY A 130 8.15 8.99 15.56
N GLY A 131 8.19 9.38 14.28
CA GLY A 131 9.05 10.46 13.82
C GLY A 131 8.71 11.78 14.51
N ARG A 132 9.68 12.70 14.60
CA ARG A 132 9.54 13.97 15.34
C ARG A 132 8.45 14.92 14.82
N THR A 133 8.00 14.71 13.59
CA THR A 133 6.93 15.49 12.94
C THR A 133 5.56 14.83 13.05
N ILE A 134 5.49 13.60 13.57
CA ILE A 134 4.23 12.88 13.69
C ILE A 134 3.46 13.45 14.90
N PRO A 135 2.22 13.93 14.72
CA PRO A 135 1.38 14.40 15.81
C PRO A 135 1.04 13.29 16.82
N GLN A 136 0.89 13.65 18.10
CA GLN A 136 0.58 12.69 19.17
C GLN A 136 -0.76 11.99 18.96
N ASN A 137 -1.79 12.68 18.46
CA ASN A 137 -3.08 12.08 18.15
C ASN A 137 -2.95 11.00 17.06
N VAL A 138 -2.13 11.22 16.02
CA VAL A 138 -1.86 10.18 15.00
C VAL A 138 -1.23 8.94 15.64
N LEU A 139 -0.30 9.09 16.58
CA LEU A 139 0.29 7.95 17.28
C LEU A 139 -0.72 7.18 18.12
N LEU A 140 -1.65 7.87 18.78
CA LEU A 140 -2.73 7.22 19.52
C LEU A 140 -3.65 6.41 18.59
N ILE A 141 -4.03 6.98 17.45
CA ILE A 141 -4.83 6.29 16.42
C ILE A 141 -4.10 5.05 15.91
N VAL A 142 -2.82 5.19 15.54
CA VAL A 142 -1.98 4.07 15.07
C VAL A 142 -1.86 2.99 16.15
N SER A 143 -1.66 3.38 17.41
CA SER A 143 -1.59 2.46 18.55
C SER A 143 -2.86 1.63 18.68
N GLN A 144 -4.04 2.26 18.59
CA GLN A 144 -5.33 1.56 18.65
C GLN A 144 -5.54 0.60 17.46
N ILE A 145 -5.12 0.99 16.25
CA ILE A 145 -5.16 0.12 15.08
C ILE A 145 -4.26 -1.10 15.26
N ILE A 146 -3.04 -0.91 15.79
CA ILE A 146 -2.11 -2.01 16.06
C ILE A 146 -2.69 -2.97 17.10
N GLU A 147 -3.27 -2.46 18.19
CA GLU A 147 -3.90 -3.29 19.22
C GLU A 147 -5.08 -4.11 18.67
N HIS A 148 -5.95 -3.46 17.88
CA HIS A 148 -7.04 -4.17 17.20
C HIS A 148 -6.52 -5.26 16.27
N THR A 149 -5.53 -4.92 15.44
CA THR A 149 -4.89 -5.87 14.50
C THR A 149 -4.24 -7.05 15.22
N TYR A 150 -3.57 -6.79 16.36
CA TYR A 150 -2.96 -7.84 17.18
C TYR A 150 -3.98 -8.90 17.59
N HIS A 151 -5.17 -8.48 18.07
CA HIS A 151 -6.21 -9.40 18.48
C HIS A 151 -6.91 -10.10 17.31
N GLU A 152 -7.26 -9.35 16.27
CA GLU A 152 -7.97 -9.88 15.10
C GLU A 152 -7.10 -10.90 14.34
N VAL A 153 -5.92 -10.48 13.89
CA VAL A 153 -5.01 -11.30 13.08
C VAL A 153 -4.41 -12.42 13.94
N GLY A 154 -4.13 -12.15 15.23
CA GLY A 154 -3.66 -13.17 16.16
C GLY A 154 -4.69 -14.28 16.41
N LYS A 155 -5.99 -13.95 16.41
CA LYS A 155 -7.08 -14.95 16.48
C LYS A 155 -7.16 -15.79 15.20
N ILE A 156 -6.99 -15.19 14.03
CA ILE A 156 -7.00 -15.90 12.74
C ILE A 156 -5.87 -16.95 12.70
N PHE A 157 -4.66 -16.56 13.09
CA PHE A 157 -3.49 -17.44 13.11
C PHE A 157 -3.38 -18.33 14.36
N GLU A 158 -4.22 -18.11 15.37
CA GLU A 158 -4.12 -18.74 16.70
C GLU A 158 -2.71 -18.61 17.28
N CYS A 159 -2.08 -17.45 17.06
CA CYS A 159 -0.68 -17.18 17.40
C CYS A 159 -0.50 -15.70 17.73
N HIS A 160 0.34 -15.41 18.73
CA HIS A 160 0.75 -14.05 19.06
C HIS A 160 2.27 -14.00 19.32
N PRO A 161 2.95 -12.88 19.04
CA PRO A 161 4.34 -12.67 19.39
C PRO A 161 4.56 -12.82 20.90
N ARG A 162 5.65 -13.49 21.30
CA ARG A 162 6.06 -13.63 22.71
C ARG A 162 6.92 -12.48 23.23
N TYR A 163 7.03 -11.41 22.45
CA TYR A 163 7.83 -10.23 22.72
C TYR A 163 7.05 -8.99 22.27
N LYS A 164 7.42 -7.82 22.81
CA LYS A 164 6.86 -6.55 22.36
C LYS A 164 7.36 -6.22 20.96
N VAL A 165 6.47 -6.18 19.99
CA VAL A 165 6.81 -5.89 18.60
C VAL A 165 7.26 -4.42 18.47
N PRO A 166 8.48 -4.14 18.00
CA PRO A 166 8.88 -2.77 17.70
C PRO A 166 8.16 -2.29 16.43
N VAL A 167 7.40 -1.21 16.57
CA VAL A 167 6.72 -0.54 15.46
C VAL A 167 7.26 0.88 15.32
N PHE A 168 7.67 1.25 14.12
CA PHE A 168 8.15 2.59 13.82
C PHE A 168 7.21 3.25 12.82
N ILE A 169 6.88 4.53 13.02
CA ILE A 169 6.11 5.31 12.06
C ILE A 169 6.84 6.59 11.74
N GLU A 170 7.17 6.78 10.47
CA GLU A 170 7.86 7.97 9.98
C GLU A 170 6.96 8.74 9.04
N ASP A 171 7.12 10.06 9.03
CA ASP A 171 6.49 10.88 8.00
C ASP A 171 7.30 10.73 6.71
N VAL A 172 6.63 10.68 5.57
CA VAL A 172 7.36 10.94 4.32
C VAL A 172 7.86 12.36 4.46
N LYS A 173 9.19 12.58 4.50
CA LYS A 173 9.75 13.93 4.42
C LYS A 173 9.01 14.65 3.30
N GLN A 174 8.17 15.62 3.65
CA GLN A 174 7.75 16.61 2.68
C GLN A 174 9.05 17.15 2.12
N MET A 175 9.24 17.06 0.81
CA MET A 175 10.09 18.05 0.17
C MET A 175 9.50 19.39 0.60
N ASP A 176 10.26 20.12 1.41
CA ASP A 176 9.84 21.39 1.97
C ASP A 176 9.36 22.30 0.83
N MET A 177 8.04 22.48 0.75
CA MET A 177 7.40 23.27 -0.31
C MET A 177 7.75 24.75 -0.20
N SER A 178 8.38 25.19 0.91
CA SER A 178 8.77 26.58 1.15
C SER A 178 10.23 26.90 0.78
N GLN A 179 11.09 25.89 0.55
CA GLN A 179 12.53 26.10 0.32
C GLN A 179 12.95 26.36 -1.14
N PHE A 180 12.02 26.30 -2.10
CA PHE A 180 12.35 26.49 -3.53
C PHE A 180 11.97 27.87 -4.10
N ALA A 181 11.58 28.82 -3.24
CA ALA A 181 11.26 30.19 -3.67
C ALA A 181 12.49 31.06 -3.96
N THR A 182 13.72 30.66 -3.58
CA THR A 182 14.92 31.46 -3.88
C THR A 182 16.18 30.63 -4.12
N SER A 183 16.77 30.90 -5.28
CA SER A 183 18.17 30.68 -5.70
C SER A 183 18.50 29.43 -6.53
N ALA A 184 19.35 29.72 -7.51
CA ALA A 184 19.76 28.91 -8.62
C ALA A 184 20.73 27.79 -8.23
N TYR A 185 20.80 26.78 -9.10
CA TYR A 185 21.86 25.78 -9.25
C TYR A 185 23.17 26.07 -8.49
N SER A 186 23.52 25.18 -7.56
CA SER A 186 24.91 24.93 -7.21
C SER A 186 25.12 23.45 -6.97
N THR A 187 25.85 22.83 -7.89
CA THR A 187 26.54 21.55 -7.75
C THR A 187 27.69 21.69 -6.76
N THR A 188 27.57 21.09 -5.59
CA THR A 188 28.73 20.69 -4.77
C THR A 188 28.45 19.35 -4.08
N ALA A 189 29.46 18.49 -4.13
CA ALA A 189 29.52 17.15 -3.54
C ALA A 189 29.20 17.13 -2.02
N PRO A 190 28.91 15.95 -1.44
CA PRO A 190 28.49 15.87 -0.04
C PRO A 190 29.62 16.30 0.89
N VAL A 191 29.28 17.20 1.81
CA VAL A 191 30.10 17.46 3.00
C VAL A 191 29.75 16.39 4.02
N GLU A 192 30.68 15.47 4.28
CA GLU A 192 30.63 14.58 5.42
C GLU A 192 30.91 15.38 6.71
N VAL A 193 29.93 15.42 7.61
CA VAL A 193 30.17 15.68 9.04
C VAL A 193 29.32 14.67 9.82
N GLY A 194 29.99 13.92 10.70
CA GLY A 194 29.49 12.71 11.34
C GLY A 194 28.13 12.83 12.02
N ASN A 195 27.21 11.97 11.59
CA ASN A 195 26.24 11.29 12.43
C ASN A 195 25.84 10.01 11.71
N ARG A 196 26.03 8.86 12.35
CA ARG A 196 25.72 7.54 11.80
C ARG A 196 24.31 7.53 11.23
N THR A 197 24.18 7.37 9.92
CA THR A 197 22.97 6.87 9.26
C THR A 197 22.68 5.50 9.88
N LEU A 198 21.63 5.43 10.67
CA LEU A 198 21.19 4.21 11.35
C LEU A 198 20.48 3.23 10.39
N PHE A 199 20.83 3.18 9.11
CA PHE A 199 20.09 2.39 8.13
C PHE A 199 20.99 1.80 7.06
N SER A 200 20.67 0.55 6.67
CA SER A 200 21.14 -0.02 5.40
C SER A 200 20.43 0.70 4.25
N ASP A 201 21.13 0.92 3.14
CA ASP A 201 20.73 1.72 1.97
C ASP A 201 19.49 1.23 1.18
N ALA A 202 18.61 0.43 1.76
CA ALA A 202 17.37 0.01 1.12
C ALA A 202 16.27 1.06 1.29
N SER A 203 16.32 2.11 0.46
CA SER A 203 15.20 3.05 0.32
C SER A 203 13.91 2.30 -0.01
N LEU A 204 12.89 2.42 0.83
CA LEU A 204 11.55 1.90 0.55
C LEU A 204 11.02 2.49 -0.78
N PRO A 205 10.35 1.70 -1.64
CA PRO A 205 9.72 2.22 -2.85
C PRO A 205 8.74 3.36 -2.52
N GLN A 206 8.56 4.35 -3.39
CA GLN A 206 7.63 5.48 -3.19
C GLN A 206 6.15 5.10 -3.00
N TRP A 207 5.80 3.82 -3.18
CA TRP A 207 4.49 3.23 -2.93
C TRP A 207 4.44 2.32 -1.69
N ALA A 208 5.58 1.94 -1.11
CA ALA A 208 5.63 1.13 0.09
C ALA A 208 5.25 1.98 1.30
N VAL A 209 4.07 1.70 1.84
CA VAL A 209 3.51 2.39 3.02
C VAL A 209 4.01 1.73 4.31
N ALA A 210 4.56 0.50 4.22
CA ALA A 210 5.17 -0.18 5.33
C ALA A 210 6.15 -1.28 4.89
N CYS A 211 6.88 -1.84 5.86
CA CYS A 211 7.61 -3.08 5.71
C CYS A 211 7.77 -3.80 7.06
N TYR A 212 7.67 -5.12 7.03
CA TYR A 212 8.18 -6.03 8.03
C TYR A 212 9.67 -6.30 7.79
N ASP A 213 10.47 -6.20 8.86
CA ASP A 213 11.90 -6.54 8.83
C ASP A 213 12.32 -7.15 10.16
N ASN A 214 12.58 -8.47 10.12
CA ASN A 214 13.16 -9.25 11.21
C ASN A 214 12.53 -8.99 12.59
N GLY A 215 11.21 -9.05 12.66
CA GLY A 215 10.47 -8.92 13.91
C GLY A 215 10.05 -7.49 14.27
N SER A 216 10.42 -6.51 13.44
CA SER A 216 9.95 -5.12 13.53
C SER A 216 9.04 -4.75 12.36
N ILE A 217 8.15 -3.79 12.57
CA ILE A 217 7.27 -3.23 11.55
C ILE A 217 7.58 -1.75 11.39
N ARG A 218 7.71 -1.29 10.16
CA ARG A 218 7.93 0.13 9.84
C ARG A 218 6.81 0.63 8.97
N LEU A 219 6.25 1.77 9.32
CA LEU A 219 5.11 2.42 8.68
C LEU A 219 5.55 3.80 8.18
N THR A 220 4.95 4.23 7.08
CA THR A 220 5.10 5.55 6.51
C THR A 220 3.73 6.24 6.54
N TYR A 221 3.64 7.34 7.27
CA TYR A 221 2.41 8.13 7.38
C TYR A 221 2.36 9.23 6.31
N ARG A 222 1.16 9.49 5.78
CA ARG A 222 0.88 10.63 4.90
C ARG A 222 -0.34 11.39 5.41
N PRO A 223 -0.17 12.59 5.98
CA PRO A 223 -1.25 13.30 6.68
C PRO A 223 -2.41 13.79 5.79
N TYR A 224 -2.29 13.74 4.46
CA TYR A 224 -3.22 14.41 3.53
C TYR A 224 -4.12 13.48 2.70
N SER A 225 -4.14 12.18 2.97
CA SER A 225 -4.97 11.24 2.21
C SER A 225 -6.36 11.08 2.79
N ASP A 226 -7.38 11.10 1.92
CA ASP A 226 -8.72 10.65 2.27
C ASP A 226 -8.70 9.16 2.65
N SER A 227 -9.59 8.73 3.56
CA SER A 227 -9.68 7.34 4.06
C SER A 227 -8.36 6.78 4.63
N SER A 228 -7.51 7.67 5.18
CA SER A 228 -6.19 7.33 5.72
C SER A 228 -6.20 6.21 6.77
N ILE A 229 -7.25 6.16 7.60
CA ILE A 229 -7.41 5.15 8.65
C ILE A 229 -7.59 3.76 8.05
N GLY A 230 -8.53 3.57 7.11
CA GLY A 230 -8.74 2.28 6.46
C GLY A 230 -7.53 1.80 5.66
N VAL A 231 -6.80 2.72 5.02
CA VAL A 231 -5.53 2.39 4.35
C VAL A 231 -4.48 1.95 5.36
N LEU A 232 -4.29 2.69 6.45
CA LEU A 232 -3.35 2.36 7.52
C LEU A 232 -3.70 1.01 8.16
N TYR A 233 -4.98 0.76 8.40
CA TYR A 233 -5.45 -0.51 8.94
C TYR A 233 -5.15 -1.69 8.02
N ALA A 234 -5.44 -1.57 6.72
CA ALA A 234 -5.08 -2.60 5.74
C ALA A 234 -3.56 -2.87 5.71
N VAL A 235 -2.74 -1.82 5.78
CA VAL A 235 -1.27 -1.93 5.75
C VAL A 235 -0.74 -2.58 7.04
N ILE A 236 -1.24 -2.19 8.21
CA ILE A 236 -0.82 -2.81 9.48
C ILE A 236 -1.20 -4.28 9.50
N ARG A 237 -2.42 -4.66 9.06
CA ARG A 237 -2.83 -6.07 8.90
C ARG A 237 -1.91 -6.86 7.97
N HIS A 238 -1.50 -6.24 6.86
CA HIS A 238 -0.54 -6.84 5.92
C HIS A 238 0.79 -7.18 6.59
N GLU A 239 1.43 -6.19 7.22
CA GLU A 239 2.75 -6.41 7.85
C GLU A 239 2.68 -7.30 9.09
N TRP A 240 1.59 -7.22 9.86
CA TRP A 240 1.37 -8.10 11.01
C TRP A 240 1.21 -9.56 10.56
N THR A 241 0.63 -9.78 9.38
CA THR A 241 0.52 -11.12 8.79
C THR A 241 1.91 -11.70 8.51
N HIS A 242 2.81 -10.94 7.88
CA HIS A 242 4.20 -11.39 7.65
C HIS A 242 4.90 -11.76 8.96
N LEU A 243 4.70 -10.95 10.02
CA LEU A 243 5.23 -11.26 11.35
C LEU A 243 4.73 -12.62 11.85
N LEU A 244 3.42 -12.87 11.83
CA LEU A 244 2.87 -14.13 12.35
C LEU A 244 3.22 -15.34 11.47
N VAL A 245 3.21 -15.18 10.15
CA VAL A 245 3.66 -16.22 9.21
C VAL A 245 5.12 -16.58 9.47
N ASN A 246 5.99 -15.58 9.65
CA ASN A 246 7.40 -15.83 9.97
C ASN A 246 7.57 -16.53 11.33
N LEU A 247 6.78 -16.17 12.35
CA LEU A 247 6.80 -16.85 13.65
C LEU A 247 6.34 -18.31 13.56
N LEU A 248 5.31 -18.58 12.74
CA LEU A 248 4.75 -19.92 12.60
C LEU A 248 5.56 -20.82 11.69
N ALA A 249 6.21 -20.30 10.65
CA ALA A 249 6.95 -21.09 9.66
C ALA A 249 8.47 -20.93 9.73
N GLN A 250 9.01 -20.13 10.66
CA GLN A 250 10.43 -19.82 10.82
C GLN A 250 11.12 -19.38 9.51
N GLY A 251 10.46 -18.52 8.74
CA GLY A 251 10.97 -18.00 7.47
C GLY A 251 10.99 -19.02 6.32
N ARG A 252 10.37 -20.19 6.48
CA ARG A 252 10.31 -21.25 5.46
C ARG A 252 9.03 -21.23 4.63
N CYS A 253 8.15 -20.25 4.87
CA CYS A 253 6.95 -20.06 4.07
C CYS A 253 7.31 -19.69 2.61
N PRO A 254 6.72 -20.34 1.60
CA PRO A 254 6.86 -19.90 0.21
C PRO A 254 6.43 -18.45 0.03
N ASN A 255 7.21 -17.66 -0.70
CA ASN A 255 6.96 -16.23 -0.89
C ASN A 255 5.52 -15.94 -1.35
N TRP A 256 4.99 -16.72 -2.28
CA TRP A 256 3.64 -16.50 -2.80
C TRP A 256 2.55 -16.74 -1.76
N LEU A 257 2.75 -17.67 -0.82
CA LEU A 257 1.78 -17.99 0.22
C LEU A 257 1.80 -16.91 1.30
N ASP A 258 3.00 -16.50 1.73
CA ASP A 258 3.18 -15.39 2.68
C ASP A 258 2.54 -14.09 2.13
N GLU A 259 2.91 -13.70 0.92
CA GLU A 259 2.34 -12.52 0.26
C GLU A 259 0.84 -12.68 -0.02
N GLY A 260 0.39 -13.89 -0.38
CA GLY A 260 -1.02 -14.17 -0.61
C GLY A 260 -1.88 -14.04 0.65
N LEU A 261 -1.37 -14.54 1.79
CA LEU A 261 -2.02 -14.40 3.10
C LEU A 261 -2.04 -12.94 3.54
N ALA A 262 -0.93 -12.23 3.41
CA ALA A 262 -0.83 -10.83 3.77
C ALA A 262 -1.76 -9.95 2.91
N GLN A 263 -1.90 -10.23 1.61
CA GLN A 263 -2.88 -9.55 0.75
C GLN A 263 -4.33 -9.93 1.11
N PHE A 264 -4.59 -11.21 1.41
CA PHE A 264 -5.92 -11.71 1.76
C PHE A 264 -6.47 -11.09 3.05
N ILE A 265 -5.64 -11.03 4.09
CA ILE A 265 -6.01 -10.48 5.39
C ILE A 265 -6.08 -8.95 5.37
N ALA A 266 -5.25 -8.29 4.55
CA ALA A 266 -5.22 -6.83 4.49
C ALA A 266 -6.54 -6.20 4.02
N ARG A 267 -7.16 -6.73 2.96
CA ARG A 267 -8.43 -6.23 2.39
C ARG A 267 -9.00 -7.18 1.32
N PRO A 268 -10.29 -7.06 0.97
CA PRO A 268 -10.83 -7.74 -0.20
C PRO A 268 -10.23 -7.24 -1.53
N LEU A 269 -10.26 -8.12 -2.55
CA LEU A 269 -9.94 -7.75 -3.93
C LEU A 269 -11.00 -6.81 -4.51
N MET A 270 -10.53 -5.77 -5.19
CA MET A 270 -11.35 -4.83 -5.95
C MET A 270 -11.78 -5.46 -7.30
N ASN A 271 -12.90 -5.04 -7.88
CA ASN A 271 -13.38 -5.57 -9.17
C ASN A 271 -12.42 -5.26 -10.30
N SER A 272 -11.79 -4.08 -10.30
CA SER A 272 -10.73 -3.76 -11.27
C SER A 272 -9.55 -4.75 -11.21
N GLU A 273 -9.18 -5.23 -10.02
CA GLU A 273 -8.14 -6.22 -9.80
C GLU A 273 -8.59 -7.63 -10.22
N LYS A 274 -9.83 -8.00 -9.90
CA LYS A 274 -10.48 -9.23 -10.37
C LYS A 274 -10.46 -9.30 -11.91
N MET A 275 -10.89 -8.23 -12.59
CA MET A 275 -10.90 -8.14 -14.05
C MET A 275 -9.48 -8.26 -14.63
N GLN A 276 -8.48 -7.64 -13.99
CA GLN A 276 -7.08 -7.76 -14.41
C GLN A 276 -6.61 -9.22 -14.32
N LEU A 277 -6.95 -9.92 -13.25
CA LEU A 277 -6.54 -11.32 -13.05
C LEU A 277 -7.26 -12.26 -14.02
N GLN A 278 -8.57 -12.06 -14.27
CA GLN A 278 -9.32 -12.78 -15.31
C GLN A 278 -8.70 -12.60 -16.70
N GLN A 279 -8.36 -11.36 -17.05
CA GLN A 279 -7.72 -11.07 -18.34
C GLN A 279 -6.35 -11.74 -18.44
N ALA A 280 -5.54 -11.71 -17.39
CA ALA A 280 -4.24 -12.39 -17.38
C ALA A 280 -4.37 -13.92 -17.52
N SER A 281 -5.39 -14.52 -16.92
CA SER A 281 -5.71 -15.95 -17.10
C SER A 281 -6.05 -16.28 -18.55
N ARG A 282 -7.00 -15.54 -19.15
CA ARG A 282 -7.42 -15.71 -20.55
C ARG A 282 -6.25 -15.55 -21.53
N ASP A 283 -5.38 -14.59 -21.28
CA ASP A 283 -4.22 -14.31 -22.11
C ASP A 283 -3.04 -15.28 -21.86
N LYS A 284 -3.18 -16.23 -20.92
CA LYS A 284 -2.10 -17.14 -20.48
C LYS A 284 -0.85 -16.40 -19.99
N ARG A 285 -1.06 -15.28 -19.30
CA ARG A 285 -0.01 -14.40 -18.76
C ARG A 285 0.16 -14.51 -17.24
N LEU A 286 -0.44 -15.53 -16.61
CA LEU A 286 -0.24 -15.81 -15.18
C LEU A 286 1.24 -16.11 -14.88
N VAL A 287 1.66 -15.77 -13.68
CA VAL A 287 3.03 -15.94 -13.20
C VAL A 287 3.24 -17.44 -12.88
N PRO A 288 4.25 -18.09 -13.48
CA PRO A 288 4.60 -19.49 -13.16
C PRO A 288 5.02 -19.68 -11.69
N LEU A 289 4.76 -20.86 -11.13
CA LEU A 289 5.07 -21.18 -9.72
C LEU A 289 6.54 -20.92 -9.34
N HIS A 290 7.50 -21.35 -10.17
CA HIS A 290 8.93 -21.15 -9.89
C HIS A 290 9.34 -19.66 -9.81
N LEU A 291 8.55 -18.75 -10.38
CA LEU A 291 8.71 -17.31 -10.18
C LEU A 291 7.99 -16.86 -8.93
N LEU A 292 6.77 -17.34 -8.68
CA LEU A 292 6.02 -17.06 -7.45
C LEU A 292 6.79 -17.43 -6.16
N GLN A 293 7.68 -18.42 -6.23
CA GLN A 293 8.58 -18.77 -5.11
C GLN A 293 9.72 -17.76 -4.89
N LYS A 294 9.99 -16.82 -5.80
CA LYS A 294 11.05 -15.81 -5.65
C LYS A 294 10.54 -14.57 -4.91
N PRO A 295 11.42 -13.79 -4.25
CA PRO A 295 11.02 -12.52 -3.64
C PRO A 295 10.44 -11.54 -4.67
N PHE A 296 9.20 -11.09 -4.48
CA PHE A 296 8.47 -10.25 -5.45
C PHE A 296 9.12 -8.88 -5.69
N ARG A 297 9.91 -8.39 -4.74
CA ARG A 297 10.73 -7.17 -4.89
C ARG A 297 11.67 -7.20 -6.09
N SER A 298 12.03 -8.39 -6.58
CA SER A 298 12.89 -8.56 -7.75
C SER A 298 12.17 -8.37 -9.10
N PHE A 299 10.83 -8.26 -9.10
CA PHE A 299 10.03 -8.22 -10.32
C PHE A 299 9.80 -6.80 -10.85
N PRO A 300 9.69 -6.63 -12.18
CA PRO A 300 9.15 -5.41 -12.79
C PRO A 300 7.74 -5.11 -12.29
N ASP A 301 7.39 -3.83 -12.12
CA ASP A 301 6.14 -3.38 -11.47
C ASP A 301 4.86 -4.10 -11.96
N LYS A 302 4.68 -4.25 -13.28
CA LYS A 302 3.48 -4.90 -13.85
C LYS A 302 3.39 -6.38 -13.48
N GLN A 303 4.53 -7.08 -13.52
CA GLN A 303 4.61 -8.50 -13.18
C GLN A 303 4.50 -8.70 -11.67
N ARG A 304 5.10 -7.80 -10.88
CA ARG A 304 4.99 -7.76 -9.42
C ARG A 304 3.54 -7.62 -8.97
N ARG A 305 2.79 -6.67 -9.55
CA ARG A 305 1.36 -6.51 -9.24
C ARG A 305 0.56 -7.77 -9.57
N LEU A 306 0.84 -8.40 -10.72
CA LEU A 306 0.14 -9.63 -11.09
C LEU A 306 0.48 -10.79 -10.14
N ALA A 307 1.72 -10.90 -9.69
CA ALA A 307 2.14 -11.90 -8.71
C ALA A 307 1.36 -11.76 -7.39
N TYR A 308 1.25 -10.54 -6.84
CA TYR A 308 0.43 -10.26 -5.66
C TYR A 308 -1.04 -10.69 -5.84
N LEU A 309 -1.67 -10.31 -6.96
CA LEU A 309 -3.06 -10.64 -7.24
C LEU A 309 -3.29 -12.15 -7.41
N GLN A 310 -2.35 -12.84 -8.07
CA GLN A 310 -2.42 -14.28 -8.26
C GLN A 310 -2.22 -15.03 -6.94
N SER A 311 -1.24 -14.62 -6.14
CA SER A 311 -1.02 -15.12 -4.78
C SER A 311 -2.27 -14.98 -3.91
N TYR A 312 -2.89 -13.80 -3.89
CA TYR A 312 -4.17 -13.59 -3.20
C TYR A 312 -5.22 -14.62 -3.64
N ALA A 313 -5.39 -14.79 -4.96
CA ALA A 313 -6.45 -15.64 -5.49
C ALA A 313 -6.25 -17.11 -5.12
N ILE A 314 -5.01 -17.61 -5.20
CA ILE A 314 -4.66 -18.97 -4.78
C ILE A 314 -4.91 -19.13 -3.27
N THR A 315 -4.44 -18.19 -2.45
CA THR A 315 -4.65 -18.23 -0.99
C THR A 315 -6.13 -18.18 -0.62
N LYS A 316 -6.93 -17.31 -1.26
CA LYS A 316 -8.37 -17.24 -1.07
C LYS A 316 -9.03 -18.57 -1.41
N TYR A 317 -8.66 -19.20 -2.52
CA TYR A 317 -9.15 -20.52 -2.90
C TYR A 317 -8.84 -21.57 -1.83
N LEU A 318 -7.59 -21.62 -1.34
CA LEU A 318 -7.19 -22.57 -0.30
C LEU A 318 -8.01 -22.39 0.98
N ILE A 319 -8.18 -21.14 1.43
CA ILE A 319 -8.96 -20.82 2.63
C ILE A 319 -10.44 -21.20 2.43
N GLN A 320 -11.02 -20.96 1.25
CA GLN A 320 -12.42 -21.30 0.96
C GLN A 320 -12.65 -22.80 0.89
N GLN A 321 -11.70 -23.58 0.35
CA GLN A 321 -11.85 -25.02 0.16
C GLN A 321 -11.49 -25.83 1.41
N PHE A 322 -10.43 -25.44 2.12
CA PHE A 322 -9.85 -26.23 3.21
C PHE A 322 -9.95 -25.53 4.58
N GLY A 323 -10.34 -24.27 4.61
CA GLY A 323 -10.39 -23.47 5.83
C GLY A 323 -9.02 -22.95 6.26
N PHE A 324 -9.03 -21.96 7.17
CA PHE A 324 -7.81 -21.37 7.68
C PHE A 324 -7.00 -22.32 8.59
N ALA A 325 -7.66 -23.33 9.19
CA ALA A 325 -6.99 -24.34 10.00
C ALA A 325 -5.93 -25.12 9.19
N ALA A 326 -6.26 -25.53 7.97
CA ALA A 326 -5.33 -26.21 7.09
C ALA A 326 -4.12 -25.33 6.71
N ILE A 327 -4.32 -24.02 6.52
CA ILE A 327 -3.21 -23.07 6.33
C ILE A 327 -2.27 -23.08 7.53
N ARG A 328 -2.80 -23.04 8.75
CA ARG A 328 -1.97 -23.07 9.97
C ARG A 328 -1.19 -24.38 10.07
N ASP A 329 -1.79 -25.49 9.67
CA ASP A 329 -1.10 -26.78 9.68
C ASP A 329 0.05 -26.80 8.68
N VAL A 330 -0.12 -26.25 7.46
CA VAL A 330 1.00 -26.03 6.52
C VAL A 330 2.13 -25.23 7.18
N LEU A 331 1.83 -24.11 7.83
CA LEU A 331 2.86 -23.28 8.46
C LEU A 331 3.61 -24.03 9.58
N LYS A 332 2.92 -24.88 10.34
CA LYS A 332 3.54 -25.74 11.37
C LYS A 332 4.44 -26.81 10.76
N HIS A 333 3.98 -27.53 9.73
CA HIS A 333 4.82 -28.51 9.03
C HIS A 333 6.11 -27.86 8.48
N LEU A 334 5.99 -26.65 7.91
CA LEU A 334 7.16 -25.87 7.48
C LEU A 334 8.06 -25.49 8.66
N CYS A 335 7.51 -25.15 9.82
CA CYS A 335 8.24 -24.91 11.08
C CYS A 335 9.07 -26.13 11.52
N ASP A 336 8.52 -27.32 11.32
CA ASP A 336 9.12 -28.59 11.73
C ASP A 336 10.23 -29.05 10.75
N GLY A 337 10.39 -28.35 9.62
CA GLY A 337 11.49 -28.56 8.67
C GLY A 337 11.09 -29.40 7.47
N GLU A 338 9.81 -29.70 7.32
CA GLU A 338 9.29 -30.43 6.19
C GLU A 338 9.32 -29.58 4.92
N SER A 339 9.45 -30.24 3.77
CA SER A 339 9.38 -29.57 2.48
C SER A 339 7.96 -29.05 2.20
N THR A 340 7.84 -28.02 1.37
CA THR A 340 6.56 -27.44 0.97
C THR A 340 5.60 -28.48 0.40
N ASP A 341 6.06 -29.40 -0.46
CA ASP A 341 5.19 -30.44 -1.02
C ASP A 341 4.63 -31.38 0.04
N VAL A 342 5.42 -31.76 1.05
CA VAL A 342 4.94 -32.60 2.16
C VAL A 342 3.90 -31.83 2.98
N ALA A 343 4.20 -30.59 3.37
CA ALA A 343 3.27 -29.76 4.12
C ALA A 343 1.93 -29.57 3.39
N PHE A 344 1.98 -29.35 2.07
CA PHE A 344 0.78 -29.19 1.24
C PHE A 344 0.04 -30.51 1.03
N GLN A 345 0.75 -31.62 0.87
CA GLN A 345 0.15 -32.94 0.71
C GLN A 345 -0.61 -33.35 1.97
N GLU A 346 -0.05 -33.10 3.16
CA GLU A 346 -0.71 -33.39 4.44
C GLU A 346 -1.93 -32.48 4.67
N ALA A 347 -1.82 -31.17 4.38
CA ALA A 347 -2.90 -30.22 4.66
C ALA A 347 -4.02 -30.21 3.60
N PHE A 348 -3.70 -30.42 2.33
CA PHE A 348 -4.63 -30.24 1.20
C PHE A 348 -4.83 -31.51 0.36
N GLY A 349 -4.05 -32.57 0.60
CA GLY A 349 -4.06 -33.77 -0.24
C GLY A 349 -3.47 -33.54 -1.64
N LYS A 350 -2.71 -32.46 -1.84
CA LYS A 350 -2.13 -32.04 -3.13
C LYS A 350 -0.73 -31.49 -2.95
N THR A 351 0.11 -31.64 -3.96
CA THR A 351 1.42 -30.95 -4.06
C THR A 351 1.27 -29.44 -4.26
N GLU A 352 2.35 -28.68 -4.06
CA GLU A 352 2.34 -27.23 -4.29
C GLU A 352 1.98 -26.90 -5.75
N GLU A 353 2.55 -27.66 -6.70
CA GLU A 353 2.28 -27.47 -8.13
C GLU A 353 0.82 -27.75 -8.48
N GLU A 354 0.24 -28.84 -7.97
CA GLU A 354 -1.17 -29.15 -8.18
C GLU A 354 -2.09 -28.09 -7.60
N VAL A 355 -1.75 -27.52 -6.42
CA VAL A 355 -2.51 -26.40 -5.86
C VAL A 355 -2.49 -25.22 -6.81
N VAL A 356 -1.31 -24.75 -7.24
CA VAL A 356 -1.20 -23.57 -8.11
C VAL A 356 -1.86 -23.78 -9.47
N VAL A 357 -1.81 -24.99 -10.01
CA VAL A 357 -2.46 -25.34 -11.28
C VAL A 357 -3.99 -25.46 -11.13
N THR A 358 -4.47 -26.05 -10.03
CA THR A 358 -5.91 -26.30 -9.83
C THR A 358 -6.67 -25.12 -9.24
N SER A 359 -5.99 -24.17 -8.61
CA SER A 359 -6.53 -22.86 -8.23
C SER A 359 -6.81 -22.02 -9.47
N ASN A 360 -7.78 -22.45 -10.28
CA ASN A 360 -8.20 -21.71 -11.46
C ASN A 360 -8.71 -20.35 -11.01
N VAL A 361 -8.02 -19.32 -11.49
CA VAL A 361 -8.34 -17.91 -11.30
C VAL A 361 -9.81 -17.60 -11.52
N GLU A 362 -10.49 -18.28 -12.45
CA GLU A 362 -11.92 -18.06 -12.72
C GLU A 362 -12.81 -18.44 -11.53
N HIS A 363 -12.48 -19.52 -10.82
CA HIS A 363 -13.22 -19.98 -9.63
C HIS A 363 -12.96 -19.07 -8.41
N CYS A 364 -11.76 -18.50 -8.33
CA CYS A 364 -11.33 -17.63 -7.22
C CYS A 364 -12.00 -16.23 -7.25
N ILE A 365 -12.51 -15.84 -8.42
CA ILE A 365 -13.05 -14.50 -8.70
C ILE A 365 -14.59 -14.48 -8.75
N SER A 366 -15.24 -15.61 -9.09
CA SER A 366 -16.70 -15.73 -9.23
C SER A 366 -17.47 -15.87 -7.90
N LEU A 367 -16.76 -16.09 -6.79
CA LEU A 367 -17.26 -16.22 -5.42
C LEU A 367 -16.61 -15.16 -4.54
#